data_AF-A0A936N0G9-F1
#
_entry.id   AF-A0A936N0G9-F1
#
_cell.length_a   1.000
_cell.length_b   1.000
_cell.length_c   1.000
_cell.angle_alpha   90.00
_cell.angle_beta   90.00
_cell.angle_gamma   90.00
#
_symmetry.space_group_name_H-M   'P 1'
#
loop_
_entity.id
_entity.type
_entity.pdbx_description
1 polymer ?
#
loop_
_entity_poly.entity_id
_entity_poly.type
_entity_poly.pdbx_seq_one_letter_code
_entity_poly.pdbx_strand_id
1 'polypeptide(L)'
;MRNMLLPIALCGLSLVLTPVRSTGQYSQLDLPRESQAGTVIQRIGTTDLTVRYSRPSVKGRAIWGEIVPYGEIWRMGANENSTFTCTDPITIEGRSLAAGTYGIHAIPQKDKWTIILSKDHTAWGSYFYKKEMDAARFDVTPRACAMTKQVTYEFTDVTVDASTLVLRWEKLEVPMRISVDVHGIIVAGLDAQLRGLGAFGWETWYEAAHYCHAEQIAPEKAMAWVDRSIARQPNFENQTLKATMLEEQGNTAEAAALRKAMIDGATNAQLNTYAYQLANQGELDEAIKMFELNARRHADDPNVHDSLGEGYMMAGNTAAAVKAFKKSLGMNPPENVRANSLKCLQKMGVDTSPWEASKR
;
A
#
# COMPACT_ATOMS: atom_id res chain seq x y z
N MET A 1 14.87 78.68 17.22
CA MET A 1 15.67 77.57 17.80
C MET A 1 14.98 76.27 17.36
N ARG A 2 15.39 75.65 16.24
CA ARG A 2 16.53 74.74 16.03
C ARG A 2 16.02 73.28 15.99
N ASN A 3 15.93 72.77 14.76
CA ASN A 3 16.15 71.40 14.28
C ASN A 3 15.22 70.25 14.74
N MET A 4 14.60 69.54 13.78
CA MET A 4 15.08 68.21 13.36
C MET A 4 14.30 67.70 12.12
N LEU A 5 14.91 67.81 10.94
CA LEU A 5 14.55 67.04 9.75
C LEU A 5 15.65 65.99 9.56
N LEU A 6 15.27 64.72 9.58
CA LEU A 6 16.14 63.57 9.40
C LEU A 6 16.38 63.35 7.90
N PRO A 7 17.62 63.29 7.39
CA PRO A 7 17.88 62.90 6.00
C PRO A 7 17.86 61.38 5.87
N ILE A 8 17.13 60.87 4.88
CA ILE A 8 17.13 59.47 4.46
C ILE A 8 18.49 59.19 3.81
N ALA A 9 19.31 58.35 4.45
CA ALA A 9 20.56 57.85 3.90
C ALA A 9 20.27 56.75 2.88
N LEU A 10 20.54 57.02 1.60
CA LEU A 10 20.55 56.04 0.53
C LEU A 10 21.89 55.28 0.57
N CYS A 11 21.94 54.12 1.23
CA CYS A 11 23.10 53.23 1.16
C CYS A 11 23.15 52.53 -0.21
N GLY A 12 24.05 52.99 -1.07
CA GLY A 12 24.41 52.29 -2.31
C GLY A 12 25.11 50.97 -2.00
N LEU A 13 24.52 49.86 -2.44
CA LEU A 13 25.08 48.52 -2.34
C LEU A 13 26.13 48.33 -3.45
N SER A 14 27.40 48.54 -3.12
CA SER A 14 28.53 48.26 -4.01
C SER A 14 28.78 46.74 -4.06
N LEU A 15 28.35 46.11 -5.14
CA LEU A 15 28.56 44.69 -5.41
C LEU A 15 30.04 44.45 -5.80
N VAL A 16 30.86 44.01 -4.86
CA VAL A 16 32.24 43.57 -5.13
C VAL A 16 32.17 42.14 -5.68
N LEU A 17 32.28 41.99 -7.01
CA LEU A 17 32.48 40.68 -7.64
C LEU A 17 33.89 40.18 -7.32
N THR A 18 33.99 39.17 -6.47
CA THR A 18 35.20 38.34 -6.39
C THR A 18 35.19 37.35 -7.56
N PRO A 19 36.28 37.24 -8.34
CA PRO A 19 36.35 36.24 -9.40
C PRO A 19 36.40 34.84 -8.78
N VAL A 20 35.35 34.06 -9.02
CA VAL A 20 35.32 32.62 -8.77
C VAL A 20 36.41 31.99 -9.64
N ARG A 21 37.47 31.49 -9.02
CA ARG A 21 38.43 30.61 -9.70
C ARG A 21 37.75 29.26 -9.91
N SER A 22 37.24 29.04 -11.12
CA SER A 22 36.84 27.71 -11.58
C SER A 22 38.08 26.82 -11.63
N THR A 23 38.18 25.86 -10.71
CA THR A 23 39.12 24.74 -10.87
C THR A 23 38.62 23.91 -12.03
N GLY A 24 39.38 23.87 -13.13
CA GLY A 24 39.08 23.04 -14.29
C GLY A 24 38.86 21.59 -13.87
N GLN A 25 37.62 21.15 -14.00
CA GLN A 25 37.25 19.75 -13.90
C GLN A 25 37.83 19.09 -15.16
N TYR A 26 38.74 18.12 -15.00
CA TYR A 26 39.17 17.30 -16.13
C TYR A 26 37.91 16.61 -16.69
N SER A 27 37.41 17.11 -17.82
CA SER A 27 36.30 16.46 -18.51
C SER A 27 36.84 15.14 -19.06
N GLN A 28 36.43 14.01 -18.47
CA GLN A 28 36.53 12.75 -19.18
C GLN A 28 35.70 12.90 -20.47
N LEU A 29 36.33 12.71 -21.63
CA LEU A 29 35.64 12.76 -22.92
C LEU A 29 34.50 11.74 -22.91
N ASP A 30 33.29 12.16 -23.27
CA ASP A 30 32.12 11.28 -23.41
C ASP A 30 32.21 10.50 -24.73
N LEU A 31 32.98 9.41 -24.71
CA LEU A 31 33.23 8.54 -25.85
C LEU A 31 32.44 7.23 -25.72
N PRO A 32 32.06 6.57 -26.84
CA PRO A 32 31.45 5.25 -26.80
C PRO A 32 32.28 4.26 -26.00
N ARG A 33 31.69 3.72 -24.92
CA ARG A 33 32.36 2.75 -24.05
C ARG A 33 32.32 1.35 -24.67
N GLU A 34 33.37 0.56 -24.50
CA GLU A 34 33.34 -0.84 -24.97
C GLU A 34 32.28 -1.69 -24.27
N SER A 35 32.02 -1.38 -23.00
CA SER A 35 31.02 -2.03 -22.17
C SER A 35 29.88 -1.05 -21.91
N GLN A 36 28.73 -1.32 -22.54
CA GLN A 36 27.54 -0.49 -22.44
C GLN A 36 26.85 -0.70 -21.09
N ALA A 37 26.23 0.36 -20.56
CA ALA A 37 25.47 0.28 -19.32
C ALA A 37 24.13 -0.45 -19.54
N GLY A 38 23.66 -1.12 -18.50
CA GLY A 38 22.38 -1.81 -18.42
C GLY A 38 21.71 -1.54 -17.07
N THR A 39 20.38 -1.65 -17.03
CA THR A 39 19.60 -1.58 -15.80
C THR A 39 18.47 -2.59 -15.88
N VAL A 40 18.24 -3.32 -14.78
CA VAL A 40 17.07 -4.19 -14.60
C VAL A 40 16.39 -3.83 -13.29
N ILE A 41 15.05 -3.80 -13.29
CA ILE A 41 14.23 -3.49 -12.13
C ILE A 41 13.19 -4.60 -11.97
N GLN A 42 12.98 -5.04 -10.73
CA GLN A 42 11.88 -5.93 -10.34
C GLN A 42 11.16 -5.35 -9.12
N ARG A 43 9.84 -5.31 -9.16
CA ARG A 43 8.99 -4.95 -8.02
C ARG A 43 8.42 -6.22 -7.35
N ILE A 44 8.47 -6.29 -6.02
CA ILE A 44 7.84 -7.34 -5.19
C ILE A 44 7.04 -6.63 -4.09
N GLY A 45 5.73 -6.81 -4.06
CA GLY A 45 4.84 -5.97 -3.25
C GLY A 45 5.03 -4.49 -3.61
N THR A 46 5.46 -3.67 -2.64
CA THR A 46 5.81 -2.26 -2.85
C THR A 46 7.31 -2.00 -2.99
N THR A 47 8.14 -3.05 -2.94
CA THR A 47 9.61 -2.95 -2.91
C THR A 47 10.21 -3.07 -4.30
N ASP A 48 11.05 -2.11 -4.69
CA ASP A 48 11.83 -2.16 -5.92
C ASP A 48 13.24 -2.68 -5.68
N LEU A 49 13.64 -3.66 -6.47
CA LEU A 49 14.99 -4.19 -6.58
C LEU A 49 15.59 -3.76 -7.91
N THR A 50 16.68 -2.99 -7.89
CA THR A 50 17.32 -2.46 -9.09
C THR A 50 18.77 -2.90 -9.18
N VAL A 51 19.21 -3.36 -10.35
CA VAL A 51 20.63 -3.56 -10.65
C VAL A 51 21.06 -2.63 -11.76
N ARG A 52 22.10 -1.83 -11.53
CA ARG A 52 22.78 -1.02 -12.55
C ARG A 52 24.19 -1.54 -12.76
N TYR A 53 24.58 -1.78 -14.01
CA TYR A 53 25.82 -2.47 -14.32
C TYR A 53 26.31 -2.13 -15.73
N SER A 54 27.58 -2.41 -16.01
CA SER A 54 28.09 -2.44 -17.40
C SER A 54 28.24 -3.88 -17.88
N ARG A 55 28.07 -4.10 -19.19
CA ARG A 55 27.92 -5.42 -19.83
C ARG A 55 29.15 -5.86 -20.64
N PRO A 56 30.29 -6.28 -20.04
CA PRO A 56 31.45 -6.71 -20.81
C PRO A 56 31.13 -7.97 -21.62
N SER A 57 31.74 -8.07 -22.81
CA SER A 57 31.54 -9.18 -23.74
C SER A 57 32.66 -10.22 -23.64
N VAL A 58 32.36 -11.49 -23.93
CA VAL A 58 33.36 -12.58 -23.92
C VAL A 58 34.50 -12.32 -24.92
N LYS A 59 34.17 -11.89 -26.14
CA LYS A 59 35.13 -11.57 -27.23
C LYS A 59 36.16 -12.68 -27.52
N GLY A 60 35.78 -13.96 -27.35
CA GLY A 60 36.66 -15.11 -27.62
C GLY A 60 37.80 -15.33 -26.59
N ARG A 61 37.74 -14.65 -25.44
CA ARG A 61 38.72 -14.76 -24.35
C ARG A 61 38.27 -15.75 -23.29
N ALA A 62 39.20 -16.35 -22.55
CA ALA A 62 38.85 -17.07 -21.34
C ALA A 62 38.43 -16.06 -20.26
N ILE A 63 37.26 -16.28 -19.67
CA ILE A 63 36.67 -15.32 -18.73
C ILE A 63 37.10 -15.64 -17.31
N TRP A 64 36.87 -16.86 -16.87
CA TRP A 64 37.14 -17.30 -15.51
C TRP A 64 38.58 -17.77 -15.35
N GLY A 65 39.29 -17.22 -14.36
CA GLY A 65 40.71 -17.47 -14.14
C GLY A 65 41.66 -16.54 -14.93
N GLU A 66 41.15 -15.80 -15.92
CA GLU A 66 41.93 -14.81 -16.69
C GLU A 66 41.35 -13.40 -16.55
N ILE A 67 40.27 -13.07 -17.27
CA ILE A 67 39.64 -11.74 -17.20
C ILE A 67 39.04 -11.48 -15.82
N VAL A 68 38.51 -12.52 -15.19
CA VAL A 68 38.07 -12.54 -13.79
C VAL A 68 38.95 -13.56 -13.05
N PRO A 69 40.02 -13.11 -12.39
CA PRO A 69 40.90 -14.01 -11.64
C PRO A 69 40.15 -14.65 -10.47
N TYR A 70 40.48 -15.91 -10.18
CA TYR A 70 39.97 -16.58 -8.98
C TYR A 70 40.70 -16.10 -7.73
N GLY A 71 39.99 -15.99 -6.61
CA GLY A 71 40.51 -15.53 -5.32
C GLY A 71 40.63 -14.01 -5.19
N GLU A 72 40.44 -13.27 -6.28
CA GLU A 72 40.50 -11.80 -6.30
C GLU A 72 39.10 -11.19 -6.29
N ILE A 73 39.00 -9.96 -5.76
CA ILE A 73 37.74 -9.24 -5.74
C ILE A 73 37.39 -8.69 -7.13
N TRP A 74 36.12 -8.85 -7.51
CA TRP A 74 35.58 -8.40 -8.79
C TRP A 74 34.26 -7.65 -8.61
N ARG A 75 34.12 -6.50 -9.27
CA ARG A 75 32.94 -5.60 -9.30
C ARG A 75 31.68 -6.14 -10.01
N MET A 76 31.66 -7.43 -10.29
CA MET A 76 30.56 -8.13 -10.99
C MET A 76 30.06 -7.42 -12.26
N GLY A 77 30.99 -6.84 -13.03
CA GLY A 77 30.72 -5.98 -14.19
C GLY A 77 32.01 -5.35 -14.72
N ALA A 78 31.87 -4.21 -15.41
CA ALA A 78 32.99 -3.43 -15.93
C ALA A 78 32.81 -1.93 -15.65
N ASN A 79 33.89 -1.15 -15.81
CA ASN A 79 33.94 0.29 -15.55
C ASN A 79 33.73 0.61 -14.05
N GLU A 80 32.70 1.39 -13.73
CA GLU A 80 32.22 1.67 -12.38
C GLU A 80 31.74 0.38 -11.68
N ASN A 81 31.56 0.47 -10.36
CA ASN A 81 30.98 -0.62 -9.60
C ASN A 81 29.55 -0.92 -10.07
N SER A 82 29.20 -2.21 -10.21
CA SER A 82 27.79 -2.57 -10.39
C SER A 82 27.07 -2.29 -9.09
N THR A 83 25.84 -1.79 -9.13
CA THR A 83 25.08 -1.45 -7.94
C THR A 83 23.79 -2.25 -7.85
N PHE A 84 23.43 -2.62 -6.62
CA PHE A 84 22.15 -3.18 -6.23
C PHE A 84 21.44 -2.20 -5.31
N THR A 85 20.20 -1.85 -5.63
CA THR A 85 19.37 -0.96 -4.81
C THR A 85 18.10 -1.70 -4.40
N CYS A 86 17.74 -1.62 -3.11
CA CYS A 86 16.43 -2.02 -2.60
C CYS A 86 15.76 -0.84 -1.87
N THR A 87 14.47 -0.60 -2.13
CA THR A 87 13.72 0.52 -1.50
C THR A 87 13.29 0.22 -0.08
N ASP A 88 13.18 -1.05 0.28
CA ASP A 88 12.79 -1.54 1.60
C ASP A 88 13.80 -2.57 2.11
N PRO A 89 13.79 -2.91 3.40
CA PRO A 89 14.58 -4.01 3.92
C PRO A 89 14.21 -5.34 3.25
N ILE A 90 15.22 -6.12 2.90
CA ILE A 90 15.07 -7.44 2.27
C ILE A 90 15.88 -8.50 3.01
N THR A 91 15.70 -9.75 2.62
CA THR A 91 16.62 -10.85 2.95
C THR A 91 17.24 -11.39 1.67
N ILE A 92 18.57 -11.48 1.61
CA ILE A 92 19.31 -12.07 0.49
C ILE A 92 20.13 -13.25 1.00
N GLU A 93 19.95 -14.44 0.43
CA GLU A 93 20.61 -15.68 0.86
C GLU A 93 20.53 -15.89 2.40
N GLY A 94 19.35 -15.63 2.97
CA GLY A 94 19.09 -15.77 4.41
C GLY A 94 19.66 -14.65 5.29
N ARG A 95 20.25 -13.60 4.72
CA ARG A 95 20.80 -12.45 5.46
C ARG A 95 19.96 -11.19 5.26
N SER A 96 19.62 -10.53 6.36
CA SER A 96 18.94 -9.24 6.31
C SER A 96 19.84 -8.16 5.69
N LEU A 97 19.25 -7.35 4.82
CA LEU A 97 19.85 -6.18 4.20
C LEU A 97 18.87 -5.01 4.33
N ALA A 98 19.35 -3.89 4.86
CA ALA A 98 18.53 -2.68 4.97
C ALA A 98 18.21 -2.09 3.59
N ALA A 99 17.22 -1.21 3.52
CA ALA A 99 16.99 -0.39 2.32
C ALA A 99 18.23 0.45 2.02
N GLY A 100 18.59 0.58 0.74
CA GLY A 100 19.76 1.35 0.34
C GLY A 100 20.28 0.98 -1.04
N THR A 101 21.38 1.63 -1.43
CA THR A 101 22.17 1.30 -2.62
C THR A 101 23.51 0.74 -2.18
N TYR A 102 23.89 -0.37 -2.80
CA TYR A 102 25.08 -1.14 -2.47
C TYR A 102 25.90 -1.43 -3.72
N GLY A 103 27.23 -1.38 -3.59
CA GLY A 103 28.15 -1.90 -4.59
C GLY A 103 28.17 -3.43 -4.56
N ILE A 104 28.09 -4.09 -5.72
CA ILE A 104 28.08 -5.55 -5.83
C ILE A 104 29.48 -6.04 -6.21
N HIS A 105 30.08 -6.84 -5.33
CA HIS A 105 31.34 -7.52 -5.59
C HIS A 105 31.22 -9.03 -5.39
N ALA A 106 32.13 -9.77 -6.00
CA ALA A 106 32.34 -11.18 -5.75
C ALA A 106 33.82 -11.46 -5.55
N ILE A 107 34.13 -12.51 -4.80
CA ILE A 107 35.42 -13.20 -4.81
C ILE A 107 35.17 -14.57 -5.46
N PRO A 108 35.40 -14.71 -6.78
CA PRO A 108 35.15 -15.95 -7.49
C PRO A 108 36.11 -17.05 -7.07
N GLN A 109 35.60 -18.27 -6.93
CA GLN A 109 36.41 -19.49 -6.90
C GLN A 109 35.81 -20.51 -7.88
N LYS A 110 36.41 -21.69 -7.97
CA LYS A 110 35.93 -22.74 -8.89
C LYS A 110 34.53 -23.24 -8.53
N ASP A 111 34.30 -23.48 -7.24
CA ASP A 111 33.07 -24.16 -6.78
C ASP A 111 32.13 -23.25 -5.99
N LYS A 112 32.67 -22.24 -5.31
CA LYS A 112 31.92 -21.37 -4.41
C LYS A 112 32.38 -19.93 -4.53
N TRP A 113 31.45 -19.01 -4.65
CA TRP A 113 31.74 -17.58 -4.75
C TRP A 113 31.29 -16.88 -3.49
N THR A 114 32.12 -15.95 -3.01
CA THR A 114 31.70 -15.05 -1.93
C THR A 114 31.18 -13.77 -2.55
N ILE A 115 29.88 -13.51 -2.44
CA ILE A 115 29.23 -12.26 -2.85
C ILE A 115 29.31 -11.25 -1.70
N ILE A 116 29.50 -9.98 -2.05
CA ILE A 116 29.66 -8.88 -1.13
C ILE A 116 28.80 -7.71 -1.61
N LEU A 117 27.97 -7.18 -0.72
CA LEU A 117 27.24 -5.93 -0.91
C LEU A 117 27.91 -4.87 -0.03
N SER A 118 28.56 -3.89 -0.66
CA SER A 118 29.30 -2.83 0.02
C SER A 118 28.48 -1.54 0.11
N LYS A 119 28.55 -0.82 1.22
CA LYS A 119 27.97 0.52 1.37
C LYS A 119 28.68 1.56 0.50
N ASP A 120 29.91 1.30 0.06
CA ASP A 120 30.59 2.13 -0.94
C ASP A 120 30.19 1.67 -2.36
N HIS A 121 29.27 2.41 -2.96
CA HIS A 121 28.69 2.12 -4.27
C HIS A 121 29.11 3.14 -5.34
N THR A 122 30.06 4.04 -5.04
CA THR A 122 30.48 5.12 -5.96
C THR A 122 31.89 4.92 -6.52
N ALA A 123 32.66 4.00 -5.93
CA ALA A 123 34.01 3.71 -6.34
C ALA A 123 34.13 3.19 -7.78
N TRP A 124 35.24 3.54 -8.43
CA TRP A 124 35.61 2.94 -9.71
C TRP A 124 36.06 1.50 -9.51
N GLY A 125 35.25 0.57 -9.99
CA GLY A 125 35.50 -0.85 -9.90
C GLY A 125 35.68 -1.39 -8.48
N SER A 126 36.82 -2.05 -8.19
CA SER A 126 37.07 -2.68 -6.87
C SER A 126 38.37 -2.20 -6.20
N TYR A 127 39.04 -1.20 -6.79
CA TYR A 127 40.36 -0.72 -6.33
C TYR A 127 40.30 -0.04 -4.96
N PHE A 128 39.16 0.54 -4.61
CA PHE A 128 38.94 1.24 -3.34
C PHE A 128 38.06 0.44 -2.38
N TYR A 129 37.87 -0.85 -2.64
CA TYR A 129 37.07 -1.70 -1.79
C TYR A 129 37.65 -1.77 -0.37
N LYS A 130 36.76 -1.63 0.62
CA LYS A 130 37.05 -1.71 2.05
C LYS A 130 36.11 -2.71 2.69
N LYS A 131 36.67 -3.74 3.33
CA LYS A 131 35.89 -4.81 3.96
C LYS A 131 35.00 -4.30 5.10
N GLU A 132 35.41 -3.20 5.75
CA GLU A 132 34.67 -2.55 6.81
C GLU A 132 33.35 -1.92 6.32
N MET A 133 33.22 -1.74 5.00
CA MET A 133 32.03 -1.21 4.34
C MET A 133 31.05 -2.31 3.91
N ASP A 134 31.34 -3.59 4.15
CA ASP A 134 30.46 -4.71 3.81
C ASP A 134 29.14 -4.59 4.61
N ALA A 135 28.02 -4.41 3.90
CA ALA A 135 26.67 -4.51 4.46
C ALA A 135 26.22 -5.98 4.53
N ALA A 136 26.58 -6.78 3.53
CA ALA A 136 26.37 -8.22 3.53
C ALA A 136 27.53 -8.92 2.81
N ARG A 137 27.87 -10.12 3.28
CA ARG A 137 28.86 -11.01 2.67
C ARG A 137 28.39 -12.44 2.84
N PHE A 138 28.16 -13.15 1.75
CA PHE A 138 27.59 -14.50 1.77
C PHE A 138 28.15 -15.34 0.63
N ASP A 139 28.04 -16.66 0.78
CA ASP A 139 28.53 -17.58 -0.24
C ASP A 139 27.38 -18.08 -1.11
N VAL A 140 27.64 -18.22 -2.41
CA VAL A 140 26.73 -18.80 -3.40
C VAL A 140 27.47 -19.83 -4.24
N THR A 141 26.72 -20.76 -4.83
CA THR A 141 27.26 -21.78 -5.72
C THR A 141 26.90 -21.43 -7.16
N PRO A 142 27.88 -21.05 -8.01
CA PRO A 142 27.63 -20.88 -9.44
C PRO A 142 27.18 -22.20 -10.07
N ARG A 143 26.36 -22.12 -11.10
CA ARG A 143 25.94 -23.29 -11.88
C ARG A 143 26.16 -23.06 -13.37
N ALA A 144 26.34 -24.15 -14.10
CA ALA A 144 26.51 -24.08 -15.54
C ALA A 144 25.21 -23.60 -16.22
N CYS A 145 25.35 -22.75 -17.23
CA CYS A 145 24.25 -22.26 -18.05
C CYS A 145 24.60 -22.26 -19.54
N ALA A 146 23.63 -21.95 -20.39
CA ALA A 146 23.87 -21.70 -21.81
C ALA A 146 24.78 -20.48 -22.02
N MET A 147 25.50 -20.45 -23.15
CA MET A 147 26.44 -19.38 -23.47
C MET A 147 25.76 -18.00 -23.48
N THR A 148 26.20 -17.12 -22.58
CA THR A 148 25.76 -15.74 -22.47
C THR A 148 26.91 -14.80 -22.88
N LYS A 149 26.78 -14.17 -24.05
CA LYS A 149 27.87 -13.38 -24.68
C LYS A 149 28.29 -12.14 -23.88
N GLN A 150 27.39 -11.59 -23.08
CA GLN A 150 27.57 -10.37 -22.30
C GLN A 150 27.07 -10.57 -20.88
N VAL A 151 27.72 -9.98 -19.89
CA VAL A 151 27.18 -9.95 -18.52
C VAL A 151 25.74 -9.46 -18.58
N THR A 152 24.85 -10.25 -18.00
CA THR A 152 23.41 -9.99 -17.99
C THR A 152 22.88 -10.31 -16.60
N TYR A 153 22.20 -9.34 -15.99
CA TYR A 153 21.43 -9.57 -14.79
C TYR A 153 19.95 -9.69 -15.14
N GLU A 154 19.28 -10.60 -14.46
CA GLU A 154 17.84 -10.80 -14.56
C GLU A 154 17.25 -11.24 -13.22
N PHE A 155 15.96 -11.00 -13.05
CA PHE A 155 15.17 -11.56 -11.96
C PHE A 155 14.35 -12.72 -12.49
N THR A 156 14.42 -13.86 -11.80
CA THR A 156 13.73 -15.12 -12.15
C THR A 156 12.96 -15.62 -10.94
N ASP A 157 12.10 -16.63 -11.13
CA ASP A 157 11.35 -17.27 -10.04
C ASP A 157 10.63 -16.27 -9.12
N VAL A 158 9.97 -15.29 -9.74
CA VAL A 158 9.27 -14.21 -9.05
C VAL A 158 7.97 -14.75 -8.44
N THR A 159 7.87 -14.64 -7.13
CA THR A 159 6.67 -14.93 -6.33
C THR A 159 6.12 -13.65 -5.72
N VAL A 160 5.04 -13.77 -4.96
CA VAL A 160 4.41 -12.62 -4.27
C VAL A 160 5.36 -11.91 -3.30
N ASP A 161 6.36 -12.64 -2.76
CA ASP A 161 7.22 -12.22 -1.65
C ASP A 161 8.72 -12.43 -1.92
N ALA A 162 9.11 -12.91 -3.11
CA ALA A 162 10.51 -13.26 -3.35
C ALA A 162 10.86 -13.38 -4.85
N SER A 163 12.15 -13.35 -5.15
CA SER A 163 12.72 -13.43 -6.49
C SER A 163 14.15 -13.95 -6.45
N THR A 164 14.66 -14.49 -7.54
CA THR A 164 16.06 -14.89 -7.67
C THR A 164 16.76 -13.93 -8.64
N LEU A 165 17.71 -13.14 -8.12
CA LEU A 165 18.61 -12.34 -8.94
C LEU A 165 19.69 -13.25 -9.52
N VAL A 166 19.82 -13.28 -10.84
CA VAL A 166 20.80 -14.12 -11.54
C VAL A 166 21.74 -13.24 -12.34
N LEU A 167 23.04 -13.36 -12.09
CA LEU A 167 24.07 -12.92 -13.04
C LEU A 167 24.40 -14.07 -13.99
N ARG A 168 24.37 -13.82 -15.30
CA ARG A 168 24.87 -14.73 -16.33
C ARG A 168 26.03 -14.12 -17.10
N TRP A 169 27.09 -14.89 -17.29
CA TRP A 169 28.16 -14.55 -18.22
C TRP A 169 28.91 -15.80 -18.67
N GLU A 170 29.20 -15.88 -19.97
CA GLU A 170 29.81 -17.07 -20.57
C GLU A 170 28.94 -18.30 -20.28
N LYS A 171 29.46 -19.38 -19.68
CA LYS A 171 28.69 -20.60 -19.38
C LYS A 171 28.39 -20.74 -17.89
N LEU A 172 28.50 -19.67 -17.11
CA LEU A 172 28.17 -19.66 -15.69
C LEU A 172 27.03 -18.71 -15.39
N GLU A 173 26.19 -19.13 -14.45
CA GLU A 173 25.22 -18.28 -13.79
C GLU A 173 25.35 -18.35 -12.27
N VAL A 174 25.05 -17.23 -11.63
CA VAL A 174 25.21 -17.01 -10.20
C VAL A 174 23.86 -16.57 -9.64
N PRO A 175 23.03 -17.51 -9.17
CA PRO A 175 21.74 -17.20 -8.58
C PRO A 175 21.90 -16.70 -7.14
N MET A 176 21.09 -15.71 -6.77
CA MET A 176 20.98 -15.15 -5.43
C MET A 176 19.49 -14.98 -5.10
N ARG A 177 18.98 -15.78 -4.16
CA ARG A 177 17.60 -15.71 -3.70
C ARG A 177 17.41 -14.49 -2.80
N ILE A 178 16.38 -13.71 -3.12
CA ILE A 178 15.94 -12.54 -2.39
C ILE A 178 14.50 -12.77 -1.94
N SER A 179 14.21 -12.49 -0.67
CA SER A 179 12.84 -12.46 -0.14
C SER A 179 12.55 -11.11 0.53
N VAL A 180 11.28 -10.75 0.53
CA VAL A 180 10.74 -9.47 1.00
C VAL A 180 9.61 -9.77 1.98
N ASP A 181 9.66 -9.18 3.17
CA ASP A 181 8.55 -9.26 4.13
C ASP A 181 7.44 -8.28 3.72
N VAL A 182 6.70 -8.65 2.68
CA VAL A 182 5.67 -7.79 2.07
C VAL A 182 4.64 -7.37 3.12
N HIS A 183 4.17 -8.30 3.94
CA HIS A 183 3.19 -8.02 4.99
C HIS A 183 3.76 -7.08 6.06
N GLY A 184 4.99 -7.33 6.54
CA GLY A 184 5.64 -6.46 7.51
C GLY A 184 5.86 -5.04 6.99
N ILE A 185 6.24 -4.89 5.72
CA ILE A 185 6.43 -3.59 5.07
C ILE A 185 5.10 -2.83 4.99
N ILE A 186 4.04 -3.48 4.52
CA ILE A 186 2.71 -2.84 4.42
C ILE A 186 2.22 -2.42 5.80
N VAL A 187 2.30 -3.31 6.79
CA VAL A 187 1.88 -3.04 8.17
C VAL A 187 2.69 -1.90 8.81
N ALA A 188 3.99 -1.81 8.53
CA ALA A 188 4.83 -0.71 8.98
C ALA A 188 4.45 0.61 8.28
N GLY A 189 4.15 0.57 6.99
CA GLY A 189 3.66 1.71 6.22
C GLY A 189 2.32 2.24 6.73
N LEU A 190 1.37 1.35 7.04
CA LEU A 190 0.10 1.71 7.69
C LEU A 190 0.35 2.36 9.05
N ASP A 191 1.21 1.78 9.89
CA ASP A 191 1.53 2.32 11.21
C ASP A 191 2.12 3.74 11.12
N ALA A 192 2.97 4.01 10.13
CA ALA A 192 3.54 5.34 9.89
C ALA A 192 2.46 6.34 9.44
N GLN A 193 1.57 5.96 8.53
CA GLN A 193 0.46 6.81 8.05
C GLN A 193 -0.50 7.16 9.19
N LEU A 194 -0.76 6.21 10.09
CA LEU A 194 -1.61 6.37 11.28
C LEU A 194 -0.97 7.20 12.41
N ARG A 195 0.25 7.71 12.21
CA ARG A 195 0.86 8.77 13.05
C ARG A 195 0.73 10.15 12.43
N GLY A 196 0.30 10.25 11.17
CA GLY A 196 0.10 11.49 10.42
C GLY A 196 -1.34 12.01 10.49
N LEU A 197 -1.75 12.79 9.49
CA LEU A 197 -3.10 13.37 9.41
C LEU A 197 -4.21 12.32 9.45
N GLY A 198 -3.94 11.10 8.95
CA GLY A 198 -4.90 10.00 9.00
C GLY A 198 -5.37 9.67 10.42
N ALA A 199 -4.51 9.88 11.43
CA ALA A 199 -4.78 9.52 12.82
C ALA A 199 -6.02 10.19 13.46
N PHE A 200 -6.49 11.30 12.89
CA PHE A 200 -7.60 12.10 13.41
C PHE A 200 -8.98 11.57 13.02
N GLY A 201 -9.10 10.92 11.85
CA GLY A 201 -10.33 10.28 11.39
C GLY A 201 -10.46 8.86 11.93
N TRP A 202 -11.69 8.34 12.05
CA TRP A 202 -11.92 6.94 12.40
C TRP A 202 -11.70 6.01 11.19
N GLU A 203 -11.88 6.55 9.98
CA GLU A 203 -11.87 5.87 8.70
C GLU A 203 -10.54 5.17 8.45
N THR A 204 -9.42 5.89 8.63
CA THR A 204 -8.09 5.32 8.35
C THR A 204 -7.71 4.21 9.32
N TRP A 205 -8.12 4.31 10.59
CA TRP A 205 -7.95 3.24 11.57
C TRP A 205 -8.78 2.01 11.20
N TYR A 206 -10.01 2.22 10.74
CA TYR A 206 -10.88 1.16 10.25
C TYR A 206 -10.30 0.49 8.99
N GLU A 207 -9.91 1.27 7.98
CA GLU A 207 -9.33 0.77 6.74
C GLU A 207 -8.08 -0.07 6.99
N ALA A 208 -7.19 0.38 7.88
CA ALA A 208 -5.99 -0.37 8.24
C ALA A 208 -6.33 -1.67 8.98
N ALA A 209 -7.28 -1.63 9.92
CA ALA A 209 -7.74 -2.82 10.64
C ALA A 209 -8.41 -3.83 9.70
N HIS A 210 -9.30 -3.34 8.84
CA HIS A 210 -10.03 -4.12 7.85
C HIS A 210 -9.08 -4.77 6.87
N TYR A 211 -8.10 -4.03 6.33
CA TYR A 211 -7.08 -4.59 5.45
C TYR A 211 -6.30 -5.73 6.13
N CYS A 212 -5.83 -5.50 7.36
CA CYS A 212 -5.10 -6.53 8.10
C CYS A 212 -5.96 -7.77 8.41
N HIS A 213 -7.24 -7.58 8.73
CA HIS A 213 -8.19 -8.68 8.91
C HIS A 213 -8.44 -9.45 7.61
N ALA A 214 -8.70 -8.74 6.50
CA ALA A 214 -8.98 -9.36 5.20
C ALA A 214 -7.79 -10.18 4.66
N GLU A 215 -6.57 -9.66 4.81
CA GLU A 215 -5.34 -10.35 4.40
C GLU A 215 -4.85 -11.38 5.44
N GLN A 216 -5.51 -11.47 6.60
CA GLN A 216 -5.14 -12.35 7.71
C GLN A 216 -3.71 -12.08 8.23
N ILE A 217 -3.34 -10.80 8.32
CA ILE A 217 -2.02 -10.34 8.78
C ILE A 217 -2.13 -9.46 10.02
N ALA A 218 -1.10 -9.50 10.87
CA ALA A 218 -0.99 -8.65 12.07
C ALA A 218 -2.30 -8.57 12.91
N PRO A 219 -2.89 -9.69 13.33
CA PRO A 219 -4.22 -9.74 13.97
C PRO A 219 -4.30 -8.88 15.24
N GLU A 220 -3.21 -8.82 16.03
CA GLU A 220 -3.14 -7.96 17.22
C GLU A 220 -3.22 -6.47 16.86
N LYS A 221 -2.57 -6.06 15.76
CA LYS A 221 -2.66 -4.67 15.26
C LYS A 221 -4.02 -4.37 14.69
N ALA A 222 -4.60 -5.31 13.93
CA ALA A 222 -5.96 -5.16 13.43
C ALA A 222 -6.95 -4.89 14.58
N MET A 223 -6.86 -5.66 15.66
CA MET A 223 -7.71 -5.48 16.83
C MET A 223 -7.47 -4.11 17.50
N ALA A 224 -6.20 -3.75 17.71
CA ALA A 224 -5.86 -2.46 18.28
C ALA A 224 -6.29 -1.26 17.41
N TRP A 225 -6.25 -1.40 16.08
CA TRP A 225 -6.66 -0.36 15.15
C TRP A 225 -8.18 -0.24 15.05
N VAL A 226 -8.93 -1.34 15.05
CA VAL A 226 -10.41 -1.25 15.10
C VAL A 226 -10.88 -0.65 16.43
N ASP A 227 -10.22 -0.98 17.54
CA ASP A 227 -10.48 -0.36 18.84
C ASP A 227 -10.24 1.16 18.80
N ARG A 228 -9.14 1.60 18.16
CA ARG A 228 -8.87 3.04 17.97
C ARG A 228 -9.92 3.69 17.08
N SER A 229 -10.36 3.03 16.00
CA SER A 229 -11.43 3.54 15.14
C SER A 229 -12.72 3.77 15.93
N ILE A 230 -13.14 2.77 16.71
CA ILE A 230 -14.34 2.85 17.56
C ILE A 230 -14.19 3.97 18.60
N ALA A 231 -13.02 4.12 19.22
CA ALA A 231 -12.76 5.17 20.20
C ALA A 231 -12.79 6.59 19.60
N ARG A 232 -12.53 6.73 18.29
CA ARG A 232 -12.67 8.01 17.58
C ARG A 232 -14.13 8.33 17.27
N GLN A 233 -14.81 7.39 16.64
CA GLN A 233 -16.22 7.53 16.29
C GLN A 233 -16.84 6.14 16.13
N PRO A 234 -17.63 5.67 17.12
CA PRO A 234 -18.29 4.37 17.01
C PRO A 234 -19.34 4.42 15.90
N ASN A 235 -19.32 3.41 15.02
CA ASN A 235 -20.29 3.24 13.96
C ASN A 235 -20.49 1.76 13.63
N PHE A 236 -21.44 1.46 12.74
CA PHE A 236 -21.75 0.08 12.39
C PHE A 236 -20.59 -0.65 11.71
N GLU A 237 -19.77 0.03 10.90
CA GLU A 237 -18.67 -0.60 10.16
C GLU A 237 -17.56 -1.08 11.11
N ASN A 238 -17.04 -0.18 11.95
CA ASN A 238 -15.95 -0.52 12.85
C ASN A 238 -16.38 -1.47 13.98
N GLN A 239 -17.59 -1.33 14.51
CA GLN A 239 -18.09 -2.24 15.54
C GLN A 239 -18.47 -3.61 14.96
N THR A 240 -18.95 -3.69 13.71
CA THR A 240 -19.18 -4.99 13.03
C THR A 240 -17.86 -5.71 12.80
N LEU A 241 -16.83 -5.03 12.30
CA LEU A 241 -15.50 -5.62 12.14
C LEU A 241 -14.97 -6.16 13.47
N LYS A 242 -15.07 -5.39 14.56
CA LYS A 242 -14.67 -5.86 15.89
C LYS A 242 -15.47 -7.09 16.34
N ALA A 243 -16.79 -7.10 16.13
CA ALA A 243 -17.62 -8.25 16.50
C ALA A 243 -17.22 -9.51 15.72
N THR A 244 -16.97 -9.40 14.41
CA THR A 244 -16.48 -10.52 13.58
C THR A 244 -15.14 -11.04 14.08
N MET A 245 -14.18 -10.14 14.34
CA MET A 245 -12.87 -10.53 14.87
C MET A 245 -12.96 -11.20 16.25
N LEU A 246 -13.89 -10.77 17.11
CA LEU A 246 -14.16 -11.41 18.40
C LEU A 246 -14.71 -12.84 18.22
N GLU A 247 -15.63 -13.06 17.27
CA GLU A 247 -16.16 -14.40 16.99
C GLU A 247 -15.10 -15.35 16.47
N GLU A 248 -14.24 -14.90 15.56
CA GLU A 248 -13.11 -15.67 15.04
C GLU A 248 -12.12 -16.07 16.13
N GLN A 249 -11.99 -15.24 17.18
CA GLN A 249 -11.21 -15.54 18.38
C GLN A 249 -11.95 -16.44 19.39
N GLY A 250 -13.19 -16.83 19.11
CA GLY A 250 -14.03 -17.62 20.01
C GLY A 250 -14.74 -16.81 21.10
N ASN A 251 -14.61 -15.48 21.12
CA ASN A 251 -15.24 -14.57 22.06
C ASN A 251 -16.69 -14.22 21.66
N THR A 252 -17.48 -15.25 21.35
CA THR A 252 -18.84 -15.12 20.79
C THR A 252 -19.82 -14.37 21.68
N ALA A 253 -19.71 -14.52 23.00
CA ALA A 253 -20.55 -13.80 23.96
C ALA A 253 -20.29 -12.28 23.93
N GLU A 254 -19.02 -11.88 23.81
CA GLU A 254 -18.64 -10.47 23.72
C GLU A 254 -19.06 -9.88 22.38
N ALA A 255 -18.87 -10.61 21.28
CA ALA A 255 -19.35 -10.21 19.96
C ALA A 255 -20.88 -10.02 19.94
N ALA A 256 -21.64 -10.95 20.53
CA ALA A 256 -23.09 -10.85 20.61
C ALA A 256 -23.53 -9.65 21.48
N ALA A 257 -22.86 -9.42 22.61
CA ALA A 257 -23.11 -8.26 23.45
C ALA A 257 -22.83 -6.94 22.71
N LEU A 258 -21.73 -6.88 21.96
CA LEU A 258 -21.36 -5.73 21.14
C LEU A 258 -22.41 -5.46 20.06
N ARG A 259 -22.79 -6.48 19.26
CA ARG A 259 -23.84 -6.33 18.23
C ARG A 259 -25.16 -5.87 18.83
N LYS A 260 -25.57 -6.44 19.97
CA LYS A 260 -26.78 -6.01 20.68
C LYS A 260 -26.68 -4.55 21.11
N ALA A 261 -25.56 -4.13 21.70
CA ALA A 261 -25.35 -2.75 22.14
C ALA A 261 -25.38 -1.75 20.96
N MET A 262 -24.79 -2.13 19.82
CA MET A 262 -24.86 -1.33 18.59
C MET A 262 -26.30 -1.06 18.17
N ILE A 263 -27.12 -2.11 18.13
CA ILE A 263 -28.52 -2.02 17.72
C ILE A 263 -29.35 -1.26 18.75
N ASP A 264 -29.17 -1.53 20.04
CA ASP A 264 -29.96 -0.89 21.09
C ASP A 264 -29.66 0.60 21.27
N GLY A 265 -28.40 1.01 21.05
CA GLY A 265 -27.98 2.41 21.15
C GLY A 265 -28.18 3.22 19.87
N ALA A 266 -28.52 2.60 18.75
CA ALA A 266 -28.59 3.28 17.46
C ALA A 266 -29.82 4.18 17.32
N THR A 267 -29.62 5.37 16.74
CA THR A 267 -30.70 6.28 16.36
C THR A 267 -31.47 5.74 15.15
N ASN A 268 -32.65 6.31 14.87
CA ASN A 268 -33.41 6.01 13.66
C ASN A 268 -32.55 6.18 12.39
N ALA A 269 -31.75 7.25 12.32
CA ALA A 269 -30.87 7.51 11.19
C ALA A 269 -29.75 6.46 11.06
N GLN A 270 -29.12 6.07 12.17
CA GLN A 270 -28.05 5.06 12.17
C GLN A 270 -28.59 3.67 11.80
N LEU A 271 -29.74 3.25 12.37
CA LEU A 271 -30.40 2.00 12.00
C LEU A 271 -30.81 1.99 10.53
N ASN A 272 -31.30 3.13 10.01
CA ASN A 272 -31.68 3.26 8.62
C ASN A 272 -30.45 3.08 7.70
N THR A 273 -29.36 3.80 7.97
CA THR A 273 -28.11 3.67 7.22
C THR A 273 -27.59 2.23 7.25
N TYR A 274 -27.59 1.58 8.40
CA TYR A 274 -27.16 0.20 8.54
C TYR A 274 -28.03 -0.78 7.74
N ALA A 275 -29.36 -0.60 7.77
CA ALA A 275 -30.28 -1.41 6.98
C ALA A 275 -30.02 -1.30 5.47
N TYR A 276 -29.75 -0.08 4.94
CA TYR A 276 -29.37 0.07 3.53
C TYR A 276 -27.98 -0.50 3.21
N GLN A 277 -27.02 -0.42 4.14
CA GLN A 277 -25.72 -1.07 3.97
C GLN A 277 -25.89 -2.59 3.78
N LEU A 278 -26.66 -3.24 4.66
CA LEU A 278 -27.00 -4.67 4.54
C LEU A 278 -27.71 -4.98 3.22
N ALA A 279 -28.69 -4.15 2.83
CA ALA A 279 -29.41 -4.34 1.57
C ALA A 279 -28.48 -4.26 0.34
N ASN A 280 -27.55 -3.30 0.33
CA ASN A 280 -26.56 -3.14 -0.75
C ASN A 280 -25.54 -4.29 -0.79
N GLN A 281 -25.30 -4.95 0.34
CA GLN A 281 -24.47 -6.16 0.43
C GLN A 281 -25.25 -7.43 -0.01
N GLY A 282 -26.55 -7.31 -0.30
CA GLY A 282 -27.42 -8.43 -0.66
C GLY A 282 -28.04 -9.16 0.54
N GLU A 283 -27.79 -8.69 1.76
CA GLU A 283 -28.35 -9.24 3.01
C GLU A 283 -29.77 -8.72 3.27
N LEU A 284 -30.68 -8.94 2.31
CA LEU A 284 -32.02 -8.36 2.30
C LEU A 284 -32.87 -8.77 3.51
N ASP A 285 -32.74 -10.00 3.99
CA ASP A 285 -33.48 -10.48 5.17
C ASP A 285 -33.07 -9.73 6.44
N GLU A 286 -31.76 -9.51 6.65
CA GLU A 286 -31.26 -8.79 7.82
C GLU A 286 -31.56 -7.30 7.71
N ALA A 287 -31.43 -6.73 6.50
CA ALA A 287 -31.83 -5.37 6.20
C ALA A 287 -33.31 -5.13 6.56
N ILE A 288 -34.22 -6.02 6.15
CA ILE A 288 -35.65 -5.93 6.51
C ILE A 288 -35.84 -5.96 8.03
N LYS A 289 -35.17 -6.86 8.76
CA LYS A 289 -35.28 -6.89 10.23
C LYS A 289 -34.88 -5.55 10.85
N MET A 290 -33.84 -4.90 10.33
CA MET A 290 -33.41 -3.59 10.79
C MET A 290 -34.40 -2.48 10.42
N PHE A 291 -34.93 -2.46 9.20
CA PHE A 291 -36.00 -1.53 8.81
C PHE A 291 -37.26 -1.70 9.66
N GLU A 292 -37.68 -2.95 9.91
CA GLU A 292 -38.83 -3.23 10.75
C GLU A 292 -38.58 -2.83 12.20
N LEU A 293 -37.38 -3.07 12.72
CA LEU A 293 -37.00 -2.62 14.06
C LEU A 293 -37.06 -1.09 14.16
N ASN A 294 -36.55 -0.39 13.15
CA ASN A 294 -36.58 1.07 13.07
C ASN A 294 -38.03 1.58 13.03
N ALA A 295 -38.87 1.00 12.16
CA ALA A 295 -40.30 1.32 12.06
C ALA A 295 -41.09 1.01 13.33
N ARG A 296 -40.69 -0.01 14.10
CA ARG A 296 -41.28 -0.31 15.43
C ARG A 296 -40.88 0.70 16.49
N ARG A 297 -39.60 1.11 16.53
CA ARG A 297 -39.06 2.05 17.54
C ARG A 297 -39.46 3.50 17.28
N HIS A 298 -39.72 3.85 16.02
CA HIS A 298 -40.02 5.20 15.57
C HIS A 298 -41.31 5.22 14.73
N ALA A 299 -42.36 4.59 15.25
CA ALA A 299 -43.60 4.35 14.51
C ALA A 299 -44.33 5.63 14.04
N ASP A 300 -44.00 6.78 14.62
CA ASP A 300 -44.49 8.12 14.32
C ASP A 300 -43.65 8.87 13.26
N ASP A 301 -42.49 8.36 12.87
CA ASP A 301 -41.68 8.91 11.78
C ASP A 301 -42.15 8.31 10.44
N PRO A 302 -42.67 9.10 9.49
CA PRO A 302 -43.08 8.57 8.20
C PRO A 302 -41.89 8.06 7.36
N ASN A 303 -40.68 8.59 7.58
CA ASN A 303 -39.49 8.20 6.82
C ASN A 303 -39.12 6.72 7.08
N VAL A 304 -39.25 6.23 8.31
CA VAL A 304 -38.92 4.82 8.61
C VAL A 304 -39.87 3.83 7.95
N HIS A 305 -41.13 4.21 7.73
CA HIS A 305 -42.09 3.39 6.98
C HIS A 305 -41.84 3.45 5.47
N ASP A 306 -41.38 4.59 4.94
CA ASP A 306 -40.93 4.71 3.55
C ASP A 306 -39.71 3.80 3.30
N SER A 307 -38.70 3.88 4.16
CA SER A 307 -37.51 3.02 4.09
C SER A 307 -37.87 1.52 4.20
N LEU A 308 -38.79 1.16 5.10
CA LEU A 308 -39.28 -0.22 5.21
C LEU A 308 -39.99 -0.68 3.93
N GLY A 309 -40.73 0.23 3.29
CA GLY A 309 -41.33 -0.01 1.97
C GLY A 309 -40.27 -0.31 0.90
N GLU A 310 -39.18 0.47 0.88
CA GLU A 310 -38.06 0.21 -0.03
C GLU A 310 -37.37 -1.11 0.26
N GLY A 311 -37.12 -1.44 1.53
CA GLY A 311 -36.55 -2.73 1.94
C GLY A 311 -37.37 -3.92 1.45
N TYR A 312 -38.69 -3.89 1.66
CA TYR A 312 -39.58 -4.93 1.12
C TYR A 312 -39.61 -4.95 -0.41
N MET A 313 -39.56 -3.79 -1.07
CA MET A 313 -39.52 -3.71 -2.53
C MET A 313 -38.24 -4.33 -3.09
N MET A 314 -37.08 -4.07 -2.47
CA MET A 314 -35.79 -4.68 -2.84
C MET A 314 -35.83 -6.21 -2.67
N ALA A 315 -36.50 -6.71 -1.63
CA ALA A 315 -36.71 -8.14 -1.40
C ALA A 315 -37.81 -8.77 -2.27
N GLY A 316 -38.45 -8.01 -3.17
CA GLY A 316 -39.53 -8.51 -4.03
C GLY A 316 -40.86 -8.74 -3.31
N ASN A 317 -41.00 -8.32 -2.05
CA ASN A 317 -42.25 -8.42 -1.30
C ASN A 317 -43.17 -7.22 -1.59
N THR A 318 -43.78 -7.23 -2.77
CA THR A 318 -44.64 -6.14 -3.26
C THR A 318 -45.78 -5.83 -2.30
N ALA A 319 -46.43 -6.84 -1.73
CA ALA A 319 -47.58 -6.63 -0.83
C ALA A 319 -47.18 -5.88 0.45
N ALA A 320 -46.06 -6.26 1.08
CA ALA A 320 -45.55 -5.59 2.27
C ALA A 320 -45.02 -4.19 1.94
N ALA A 321 -44.33 -4.03 0.81
CA ALA A 321 -43.84 -2.73 0.33
C ALA A 321 -45.00 -1.72 0.15
N VAL A 322 -46.06 -2.12 -0.56
CA VAL A 322 -47.24 -1.27 -0.76
C VAL A 322 -47.89 -0.88 0.57
N LYS A 323 -47.98 -1.81 1.52
CA LYS A 323 -48.53 -1.53 2.86
C LYS A 323 -47.69 -0.48 3.61
N ALA A 324 -46.37 -0.59 3.56
CA ALA A 324 -45.45 0.32 4.24
C ALA A 324 -45.46 1.74 3.61
N PHE A 325 -45.42 1.86 2.28
CA PHE A 325 -45.54 3.17 1.62
C PHE A 325 -46.88 3.85 1.88
N LYS A 326 -47.99 3.11 1.85
CA LYS A 326 -49.31 3.66 2.22
C LYS A 326 -49.35 4.12 3.67
N LYS A 327 -48.68 3.42 4.58
CA LYS A 327 -48.55 3.82 5.98
C LYS A 327 -47.77 5.13 6.11
N SER A 328 -46.63 5.27 5.42
CA SER A 328 -45.86 6.52 5.35
C SER A 328 -46.73 7.67 4.85
N LEU A 329 -47.39 7.52 3.69
CA LEU A 329 -48.24 8.56 3.09
C LEU A 329 -49.42 8.98 3.98
N GLY A 330 -50.00 8.04 4.74
CA GLY A 330 -51.07 8.32 5.69
C GLY A 330 -50.65 9.18 6.89
N MET A 331 -49.36 9.44 7.06
CA MET A 331 -48.78 10.23 8.16
C MET A 331 -48.37 11.66 7.72
N ASN A 332 -48.81 12.10 6.54
CA ASN A 332 -48.47 13.41 5.96
C ASN A 332 -46.94 13.68 5.92
N PRO A 333 -46.15 12.85 5.22
CA PRO A 333 -44.70 12.99 5.18
C PRO A 333 -44.23 14.32 4.59
N PRO A 334 -42.98 14.74 4.91
CA PRO A 334 -42.25 15.76 4.17
C PRO A 334 -42.26 15.47 2.66
N GLU A 335 -42.12 16.52 1.84
CA GLU A 335 -42.29 16.43 0.38
C GLU A 335 -41.37 15.39 -0.27
N ASN A 336 -40.12 15.27 0.17
CA ASN A 336 -39.16 14.30 -0.36
C ASN A 336 -39.60 12.85 -0.08
N VAL A 337 -40.02 12.55 1.15
CA VAL A 337 -40.50 11.21 1.56
C VAL A 337 -41.80 10.87 0.83
N ARG A 338 -42.72 11.84 0.73
CA ARG A 338 -43.96 11.70 -0.02
C ARG A 338 -43.69 11.37 -1.49
N ALA A 339 -42.82 12.14 -2.14
CA ALA A 339 -42.47 11.94 -3.55
C ALA A 339 -41.86 10.54 -3.79
N ASN A 340 -41.01 10.07 -2.86
CA ASN A 340 -40.43 8.74 -2.95
C ASN A 340 -41.51 7.64 -2.85
N SER A 341 -42.33 7.67 -1.79
CA SER A 341 -43.43 6.72 -1.59
C SER A 341 -44.36 6.63 -2.80
N LEU A 342 -44.77 7.77 -3.38
CA LEU A 342 -45.65 7.80 -4.56
C LEU A 342 -44.96 7.19 -5.78
N LYS A 343 -43.71 7.55 -6.05
CA LYS A 343 -42.91 7.00 -7.14
C LYS A 343 -42.78 5.48 -7.03
N CYS A 344 -42.51 4.97 -5.83
CA CYS A 344 -42.40 3.53 -5.58
C CYS A 344 -43.74 2.81 -5.75
N LEU A 345 -44.85 3.37 -5.25
CA LEU A 345 -46.19 2.83 -5.46
C LEU A 345 -46.58 2.79 -6.95
N GLN A 346 -46.29 3.84 -7.71
CA GLN A 346 -46.55 3.90 -9.15
C GLN A 346 -45.76 2.84 -9.92
N LYS A 347 -44.49 2.63 -9.58
CA LYS A 347 -43.66 1.55 -10.16
C LYS A 347 -44.27 0.16 -9.92
N MET A 348 -44.99 -0.02 -8.82
CA MET A 348 -45.69 -1.26 -8.48
C MET A 348 -47.13 -1.32 -9.01
N GLY A 349 -47.56 -0.35 -9.83
CA GLY A 349 -48.89 -0.31 -10.44
C GLY A 349 -50.03 0.04 -9.46
N VAL A 350 -49.71 0.67 -8.33
CA VAL A 350 -50.71 1.10 -7.34
C VAL A 350 -51.22 2.50 -7.68
N ASP A 351 -52.53 2.68 -7.68
CA ASP A 351 -53.17 3.99 -7.83
C ASP A 351 -52.79 4.93 -6.66
N THR A 352 -52.14 6.04 -7.00
CA THR A 352 -51.66 7.06 -6.06
C THR A 352 -52.54 8.30 -5.98
N SER A 353 -53.61 8.39 -6.79
CA SER A 353 -54.50 9.54 -6.84
C SER A 353 -55.06 10.00 -5.47
N PRO A 354 -55.33 9.13 -4.47
CA PRO A 354 -55.82 9.57 -3.16
C PRO A 354 -54.83 10.46 -2.38
N TRP A 355 -53.54 10.35 -2.65
CA TRP A 355 -52.49 11.09 -1.93
C TRP A 355 -52.00 12.32 -2.71
N GLU A 356 -52.23 12.37 -4.03
CA GLU A 356 -51.87 13.50 -4.89
C GLU A 356 -52.79 14.71 -4.70
N ALA A 357 -54.06 14.46 -4.32
CA ALA A 357 -55.07 15.51 -4.11
C ALA A 357 -54.86 16.36 -2.84
N SER A 358 -53.99 15.94 -1.92
CA SER A 358 -53.72 16.63 -0.64
C SER A 358 -52.79 17.86 -0.75
N LYS A 359 -52.52 18.35 -1.96
CA LYS A 359 -51.70 19.55 -2.26
C LYS A 359 -52.46 20.89 -2.12
N ARG A 360 -53.62 20.95 -1.46
CA ARG A 360 -54.40 22.19 -1.28
C ARG A 360 -54.48 22.62 0.17
#